data_AF-A0A957SKH2-F1
#
_entry.id   AF-A0A957SKH2-F1
#
_cell.length_a   1.000
_cell.length_b   1.000
_cell.length_c   1.000
_cell.angle_alpha   90.00
_cell.angle_beta   90.00
_cell.angle_gamma   90.00
#
_symmetry.space_group_name_H-M   'P 1'
#
loop_
_entity.id
_entity.type
_entity.pdbx_description
1 polymer ?
#
loop_
_entity_poly.entity_id
_entity_poly.type
_entity_poly.pdbx_seq_one_letter_code
_entity_poly.pdbx_strand_id
1 'polypeptide(L)'
;IMCYEPEWIAYASHDYQGDDLRRHWLDPEVDKVGEHPVIYVGAGSHAAYYRRGDYITEWAIPFLAPAIDVTSRIRQFWRETLRQYANQQRTRRTSNIFLIPFVDYARGDGVIIGPSAQLTHITDRAVKPWDKPRLLTTDTPWLSHYRGLWGLYTRDPFSGEDAPAGPMYNRDGSIRTSWYDPTGWAGLDKVLPASQERAAVQARQSALQQSCIALTEAIQAKEETLRNVSLDLEALRRQQDLFALVSQYEVQVEGLSKEVQQLRANLATEQTLLHALNDYAQQLSKITSTDAETMPPAFLRSHIHRAHMPEPESRQYDNLLAEIWSAASIGLIMIAFVFSIFFFPPGYMVTSAVFIVYLVGAIEAGFRRRLGGFASSSAVIFAVFAALMLLFEYAWQTLIVGALLIGIYLIWENVRE
;
A
#
# COMPACT_ATOMS: atom_id res chain seq x y z
N ILE A 1 -17.79 -22.72 -32.75
CA ILE A 1 -18.21 -22.16 -31.44
C ILE A 1 -16.92 -21.70 -30.78
N MET A 2 -16.73 -20.40 -30.58
CA MET A 2 -15.57 -19.93 -29.81
C MET A 2 -15.84 -20.32 -28.35
N CYS A 3 -15.05 -21.26 -27.83
CA CYS A 3 -15.04 -21.56 -26.40
C CYS A 3 -14.23 -20.46 -25.74
N TYR A 4 -14.88 -19.66 -24.90
CA TYR A 4 -14.20 -18.70 -24.06
C TYR A 4 -13.72 -19.42 -22.80
N GLU A 5 -12.45 -19.26 -22.47
CA GLU A 5 -11.88 -19.76 -21.22
C GLU A 5 -11.62 -18.59 -20.27
N PRO A 6 -11.99 -18.71 -18.98
CA PRO A 6 -11.69 -17.67 -18.00
C PRO A 6 -10.18 -17.59 -17.75
N GLU A 7 -9.61 -16.40 -17.89
CA GLU A 7 -8.18 -16.15 -17.65
C GLU A 7 -7.93 -15.51 -16.27
N TRP A 8 -8.84 -14.61 -15.86
CA TRP A 8 -8.73 -13.84 -14.62
C TRP A 8 -10.07 -13.83 -13.89
N ILE A 9 -9.99 -13.72 -12.57
CA ILE A 9 -11.12 -13.51 -11.69
C ILE A 9 -10.81 -12.34 -10.75
N ALA A 10 -11.81 -11.51 -10.44
CA ALA A 10 -11.66 -10.37 -9.54
C ALA A 10 -12.85 -10.29 -8.59
N TYR A 11 -12.56 -10.08 -7.30
CA TYR A 11 -13.55 -9.99 -6.24
C TYR A 11 -13.53 -8.60 -5.61
N ALA A 12 -14.70 -8.08 -5.26
CA ALA A 12 -14.79 -6.83 -4.54
C ALA A 12 -14.42 -7.04 -3.07
N SER A 13 -13.49 -6.23 -2.56
CA SER A 13 -13.07 -6.25 -1.17
C SER A 13 -12.74 -4.85 -0.65
N HIS A 14 -12.90 -4.66 0.66
CA HIS A 14 -12.42 -3.47 1.39
C HIS A 14 -10.91 -3.34 1.31
N ASP A 15 -10.39 -2.12 1.28
CA ASP A 15 -8.96 -1.77 1.33
C ASP A 15 -8.06 -2.29 0.19
N TYR A 16 -8.65 -2.85 -0.87
CA TYR A 16 -7.93 -3.32 -2.06
C TYR A 16 -8.45 -2.65 -3.32
N GLN A 17 -7.56 -2.49 -4.29
CA GLN A 17 -7.86 -1.84 -5.57
C GLN A 17 -6.92 -2.38 -6.64
N GLY A 18 -7.38 -2.38 -7.89
CA GLY A 18 -6.56 -2.76 -9.04
C GLY A 18 -6.00 -4.19 -8.92
N ASP A 19 -4.68 -4.30 -8.97
CA ASP A 19 -3.96 -5.59 -9.05
C ASP A 19 -4.29 -6.56 -7.93
N ASP A 20 -4.44 -6.05 -6.71
CA ASP A 20 -4.62 -6.93 -5.56
C ASP A 20 -6.00 -7.61 -5.52
N LEU A 21 -6.99 -7.09 -6.28
CA LEU A 21 -8.34 -7.65 -6.35
C LEU A 21 -8.43 -8.93 -7.20
N ARG A 22 -7.50 -9.11 -8.14
CA ARG A 22 -7.59 -10.20 -9.12
C ARG A 22 -6.65 -11.37 -8.83
N ARG A 23 -7.07 -12.56 -9.25
CA ARG A 23 -6.25 -13.77 -9.33
C ARG A 23 -6.31 -14.33 -10.73
N HIS A 24 -5.21 -14.93 -11.15
CA HIS A 24 -5.20 -15.71 -12.38
C HIS A 24 -6.09 -16.94 -12.18
N TRP A 25 -6.81 -17.39 -13.21
CA TRP A 25 -7.75 -18.51 -13.11
C TRP A 25 -7.08 -19.82 -12.63
N LEU A 26 -5.81 -19.99 -13.00
CA LEU A 26 -4.97 -21.13 -12.59
C LEU A 26 -4.33 -20.97 -11.20
N ASP A 27 -4.53 -19.85 -10.52
CA ASP A 27 -3.96 -19.65 -9.20
C ASP A 27 -4.55 -20.68 -8.21
N PRO A 28 -3.72 -21.41 -7.45
CA PRO A 28 -4.19 -22.36 -6.44
C PRO A 28 -5.05 -21.75 -5.33
N GLU A 29 -5.07 -20.41 -5.19
CA GLU A 29 -5.98 -19.70 -4.29
C GLU A 29 -7.43 -19.69 -4.77
N VAL A 30 -7.66 -19.94 -6.07
CA VAL A 30 -8.99 -19.90 -6.66
C VAL A 30 -9.62 -21.29 -6.54
N ASP A 31 -10.39 -21.49 -5.48
CA ASP A 31 -11.23 -22.67 -5.32
C ASP A 31 -12.28 -22.73 -6.44
N LYS A 32 -12.49 -23.92 -7.03
CA LYS A 32 -13.40 -24.13 -8.16
C LYS A 32 -14.23 -25.40 -7.96
N VAL A 33 -15.48 -25.36 -8.40
CA VAL A 33 -16.39 -26.51 -8.52
C VAL A 33 -16.78 -26.65 -9.99
N GLY A 34 -16.19 -27.63 -10.67
CA GLY A 34 -16.24 -27.70 -12.14
C GLY A 34 -15.60 -26.46 -12.76
N GLU A 35 -16.35 -25.74 -13.59
CA GLU A 35 -15.92 -24.50 -14.23
C GLU A 35 -16.28 -23.24 -13.42
N HIS A 36 -16.82 -23.40 -12.21
CA HIS A 36 -17.34 -22.29 -11.42
C HIS A 36 -16.42 -21.93 -10.25
N PRO A 37 -16.04 -20.66 -10.10
CA PRO A 37 -15.22 -20.24 -8.96
C PRO A 37 -16.07 -20.20 -7.68
N VAL A 38 -15.43 -20.54 -6.56
CA VAL A 38 -16.01 -20.43 -5.22
C VAL A 38 -15.67 -19.06 -4.65
N ILE A 39 -16.68 -18.41 -4.08
CA ILE A 39 -16.57 -17.07 -3.48
C ILE A 39 -16.94 -17.19 -2.00
N TYR A 40 -16.00 -16.86 -1.11
CA TYR A 40 -16.28 -16.76 0.32
C TYR A 40 -16.72 -15.33 0.63
N VAL A 41 -18.00 -15.15 0.98
CA VAL A 41 -18.57 -13.82 1.26
C VAL A 41 -18.46 -13.51 2.75
N GLY A 42 -17.91 -12.34 3.08
CA GLY A 42 -17.80 -11.84 4.45
C GLY A 42 -19.16 -11.44 5.01
N ALA A 43 -19.52 -12.02 6.16
CA ALA A 43 -20.75 -11.68 6.87
C ALA A 43 -20.68 -10.25 7.42
N GLY A 44 -21.57 -9.36 6.95
CA GLY A 44 -21.70 -7.97 7.41
C GLY A 44 -21.13 -6.93 6.44
N SER A 45 -19.95 -7.18 5.89
CA SER A 45 -19.24 -6.19 5.05
C SER A 45 -19.46 -6.36 3.55
N HIS A 46 -20.06 -7.48 3.11
CA HIS A 46 -20.30 -7.86 1.71
C HIS A 46 -19.03 -8.00 0.85
N ALA A 47 -17.84 -8.03 1.47
CA ALA A 47 -16.60 -8.32 0.77
C ALA A 47 -16.52 -9.79 0.34
N ALA A 48 -15.79 -10.04 -0.74
CA ALA A 48 -15.58 -11.36 -1.31
C ALA A 48 -14.10 -11.77 -1.20
N TYR A 49 -13.87 -13.02 -0.80
CA TYR A 49 -12.56 -13.57 -0.50
C TYR A 49 -12.31 -14.86 -1.28
N TYR A 50 -11.04 -15.08 -1.65
CA TYR A 50 -10.58 -16.28 -2.34
C TYR A 50 -10.39 -17.46 -1.40
N ARG A 51 -10.13 -17.21 -0.12
CA ARG A 51 -9.93 -18.25 0.89
C ARG A 51 -10.89 -18.09 2.05
N ARG A 52 -11.18 -19.22 2.69
CA ARG A 52 -11.92 -19.24 3.93
C ARG A 52 -11.09 -18.71 5.10
N GLY A 53 -11.71 -17.96 5.99
CA GLY A 53 -11.12 -17.57 7.27
C GLY A 53 -11.66 -16.26 7.84
N ASP A 54 -10.99 -15.80 8.89
CA ASP A 54 -11.29 -14.53 9.56
C ASP A 54 -10.34 -13.45 9.04
N TYR A 55 -10.90 -12.36 8.54
CA TYR A 55 -10.13 -11.25 7.97
C TYR A 55 -10.27 -10.04 8.87
N ILE A 56 -9.13 -9.47 9.29
CA ILE A 56 -9.12 -8.24 10.09
C ILE A 56 -8.94 -7.06 9.13
N THR A 57 -9.98 -6.23 9.05
CA THR A 57 -9.98 -5.00 8.28
C THR A 57 -9.71 -3.83 9.23
N GLU A 58 -8.72 -3.00 8.90
CA GLU A 58 -8.25 -1.90 9.73
C GLU A 58 -8.75 -0.57 9.15
N TRP A 59 -9.77 0.05 9.76
CA TRP A 59 -10.26 1.37 9.33
C TRP A 59 -9.46 2.52 9.95
N ALA A 60 -8.88 3.38 9.10
CA ALA A 60 -8.19 4.60 9.52
C ALA A 60 -9.19 5.75 9.72
N ILE A 61 -9.15 6.40 10.89
CA ILE A 61 -9.98 7.56 11.19
C ILE A 61 -9.44 8.79 10.42
N PRO A 62 -10.16 9.33 9.41
CA PRO A 62 -9.61 10.34 8.50
C PRO A 62 -9.30 11.69 9.16
N PHE A 63 -9.99 12.05 10.25
CA PHE A 63 -9.83 13.37 10.89
C PHE A 63 -8.46 13.57 11.58
N LEU A 64 -7.74 12.48 11.87
CA LEU A 64 -6.43 12.52 12.55
C LEU A 64 -5.24 12.46 11.58
N ALA A 65 -5.49 12.31 10.27
CA ALA A 65 -4.43 12.23 9.26
C ALA A 65 -3.41 13.38 9.30
N PRO A 66 -3.78 14.66 9.56
CA PRO A 66 -2.81 15.75 9.64
C PRO A 66 -1.85 15.64 10.84
N ALA A 67 -2.29 15.05 11.96
CA ALA A 67 -1.48 14.89 13.16
C ALA A 67 -0.47 13.73 13.05
N ILE A 68 -0.79 12.72 12.24
CA ILE A 68 0.08 11.56 11.96
C ILE A 68 1.31 11.99 11.14
N ASP A 69 1.16 12.96 10.24
CA ASP A 69 2.28 13.49 9.44
C ASP A 69 3.34 14.20 10.29
N VAL A 70 2.93 14.96 11.32
CA VAL A 70 3.86 15.69 12.20
C VAL A 70 4.65 14.73 13.10
N THR A 71 3.99 13.70 13.65
CA THR A 71 4.65 12.72 14.53
C THR A 71 5.62 11.80 13.77
N SER A 72 5.34 11.50 12.50
CA SER A 72 6.22 10.71 11.65
C SER A 72 7.54 11.46 11.35
N ARG A 73 7.47 12.77 11.08
CA ARG A 73 8.62 13.65 10.85
C ARG A 73 9.47 13.81 12.11
N ILE A 74 8.85 13.97 13.27
CA ILE A 74 9.56 14.02 14.56
C ILE A 74 10.27 12.67 14.79
N ARG A 75 9.60 11.52 14.67
CA ARG A 75 10.27 10.22 14.84
C ARG A 75 11.41 9.99 13.85
N GLN A 76 11.27 10.46 12.62
CA GLN A 76 12.33 10.35 11.61
C GLN A 76 13.55 11.19 11.98
N PHE A 77 13.33 12.45 12.37
CA PHE A 77 14.37 13.33 12.90
C PHE A 77 15.10 12.71 14.10
N TRP A 78 14.36 12.17 15.08
CA TRP A 78 14.97 11.53 16.26
C TRP A 78 15.73 10.23 15.93
N ARG A 79 15.27 9.42 14.95
CA ARG A 79 16.01 8.24 14.47
C ARG A 79 17.31 8.61 13.76
N GLU A 80 17.27 9.65 12.93
CA GLU A 80 18.42 10.12 12.16
C GLU A 80 19.45 10.82 13.06
N THR A 81 19.01 11.59 14.06
CA THR A 81 19.89 12.37 14.94
C THR A 81 20.44 11.59 16.14
N LEU A 82 19.69 10.65 16.75
CA LEU A 82 20.17 9.94 17.95
C LEU A 82 20.79 8.56 17.70
N ARG A 83 20.72 7.98 16.49
CA ARG A 83 21.23 6.63 16.18
C ARG A 83 20.85 5.54 17.21
N GLN A 84 19.79 5.74 17.98
CA GLN A 84 19.28 4.73 18.90
C GLN A 84 18.36 3.80 18.09
N TYR A 85 18.75 2.52 18.06
CA TYR A 85 18.14 1.39 17.34
C TYR A 85 18.56 1.20 15.88
N ALA A 86 19.84 0.86 15.67
CA ALA A 86 20.36 0.32 14.42
C ALA A 86 20.11 -1.19 14.21
N ASN A 87 19.29 -1.86 15.03
CA ASN A 87 18.98 -3.29 14.84
C ASN A 87 17.50 -3.61 15.11
N GLN A 88 16.64 -3.25 14.16
CA GLN A 88 15.39 -3.98 13.93
C GLN A 88 14.96 -3.76 12.48
N GLN A 89 15.37 -4.69 11.61
CA GLN A 89 14.91 -4.74 10.23
C GLN A 89 13.39 -4.98 10.17
N ARG A 90 12.75 -4.21 9.29
CA ARG A 90 11.44 -4.44 8.65
C ARG A 90 10.28 -4.80 9.58
N THR A 91 9.62 -3.77 10.08
CA THR A 91 8.15 -3.68 9.95
C THR A 91 7.78 -2.22 9.74
N ARG A 92 7.49 -1.86 8.48
CA ARG A 92 6.82 -0.59 8.17
C ARG A 92 5.33 -0.75 8.51
N ARG A 93 5.03 -0.98 9.81
CA ARG A 93 3.71 -0.73 10.36
C ARG A 93 3.68 0.74 10.71
N THR A 94 3.13 1.56 9.83
CA THR A 94 2.63 2.87 10.21
C THR A 94 1.74 2.65 11.42
N SER A 95 2.17 3.15 12.57
CA SER A 95 1.40 3.09 13.80
C SER A 95 0.19 4.02 13.64
N ASN A 96 -0.87 3.52 13.01
CA ASN A 96 -2.19 4.12 13.10
C ASN A 96 -2.71 3.75 14.49
N ILE A 97 -2.63 4.71 15.41
CA ILE A 97 -2.82 4.49 16.85
C ILE A 97 -4.31 4.41 17.24
N PHE A 98 -5.22 4.62 16.29
CA PHE A 98 -6.66 4.41 16.48
C PHE A 98 -7.25 3.75 15.23
N LEU A 99 -7.33 2.42 15.27
CA LEU A 99 -8.03 1.58 14.30
C LEU A 99 -9.04 0.79 15.12
N ILE A 100 -10.33 0.88 14.79
CA ILE A 100 -11.32 -0.08 15.30
C ILE A 100 -11.21 -1.30 14.38
N PRO A 101 -10.71 -2.45 14.88
CA PRO A 101 -10.60 -3.64 14.05
C PRO A 101 -12.01 -4.19 13.81
N PHE A 102 -12.38 -4.33 12.53
CA PHE A 102 -13.56 -5.10 12.14
C PHE A 102 -13.11 -6.47 11.66
N VAL A 103 -13.88 -7.50 12.01
CA VAL A 103 -13.60 -8.88 11.60
C VAL A 103 -14.64 -9.30 10.57
N ASP A 104 -14.15 -9.59 9.37
CA ASP A 104 -14.94 -10.17 8.30
C ASP A 104 -14.83 -11.69 8.36
N TYR A 105 -15.96 -12.33 8.68
CA TYR A 105 -16.07 -13.78 8.77
C TYR A 105 -16.40 -14.36 7.39
N ALA A 106 -15.38 -14.83 6.69
CA ALA A 106 -15.50 -15.50 5.41
C ALA A 106 -15.20 -17.00 5.56
N ARG A 107 -15.74 -17.64 6.60
CA ARG A 107 -15.36 -19.01 7.01
C ARG A 107 -15.88 -20.13 6.09
N GLY A 108 -16.84 -19.82 5.21
CA GLY A 108 -17.49 -20.83 4.36
C GLY A 108 -18.47 -21.73 5.11
N ASP A 109 -18.80 -21.40 6.36
CA ASP A 109 -19.76 -22.08 7.22
C ASP A 109 -21.16 -21.42 7.17
N GLY A 110 -21.47 -20.72 6.09
CA GLY A 110 -22.77 -20.10 5.85
C GLY A 110 -23.72 -20.94 4.99
N VAL A 111 -24.73 -20.26 4.44
CA VAL A 111 -25.62 -20.80 3.39
C VAL A 111 -24.84 -20.88 2.07
N ILE A 112 -24.94 -22.01 1.37
CA ILE A 112 -24.26 -22.23 0.09
C ILE A 112 -25.26 -22.03 -1.05
N ILE A 113 -24.85 -21.25 -2.05
CA ILE A 113 -25.62 -20.99 -3.27
C ILE A 113 -24.77 -21.41 -4.47
N GLY A 114 -25.23 -22.37 -5.26
CA GLY A 114 -24.41 -22.94 -6.32
C GLY A 114 -25.08 -24.08 -7.11
N PRO A 115 -24.33 -24.78 -7.96
CA PRO A 115 -24.84 -25.93 -8.69
C PRO A 115 -25.14 -27.08 -7.71
N SER A 116 -26.43 -27.24 -7.35
CA SER A 116 -26.87 -28.18 -6.31
C SER A 116 -26.39 -29.62 -6.54
N ALA A 117 -26.38 -30.10 -7.79
CA ALA A 117 -25.99 -31.48 -8.10
C ALA A 117 -24.53 -31.82 -7.75
N GLN A 118 -23.61 -30.85 -7.77
CA GLN A 118 -22.18 -31.07 -7.53
C GLN A 118 -21.77 -30.76 -6.09
N LEU A 119 -22.50 -29.87 -5.42
CA LEU A 119 -22.23 -29.43 -4.04
C LEU A 119 -22.86 -30.32 -2.97
N THR A 120 -23.88 -31.14 -3.33
CA THR A 120 -24.59 -32.02 -2.38
C THR A 120 -23.67 -33.10 -1.78
N HIS A 121 -22.58 -33.47 -2.46
CA HIS A 121 -21.60 -34.45 -1.96
C HIS A 121 -20.50 -33.86 -1.07
N ILE A 122 -20.42 -32.53 -0.97
CA ILE A 122 -19.31 -31.84 -0.30
C ILE A 122 -19.72 -31.39 1.11
N THR A 123 -21.03 -31.25 1.38
CA THR A 123 -21.52 -30.75 2.66
C THR A 123 -22.84 -31.41 3.06
N ASP A 124 -23.04 -31.66 4.35
CA ASP A 124 -24.32 -32.09 4.93
C ASP A 124 -25.38 -30.98 4.99
N ARG A 125 -25.15 -29.84 4.34
CA ARG A 125 -25.97 -28.63 4.44
C ARG A 125 -26.83 -28.41 3.21
N ALA A 126 -27.96 -27.72 3.42
CA ALA A 126 -28.87 -27.35 2.34
C ALA A 126 -28.18 -26.39 1.35
N VAL A 127 -28.00 -26.86 0.10
CA VAL A 127 -27.48 -26.06 -1.01
C VAL A 127 -28.65 -25.43 -1.76
N LYS A 128 -28.67 -24.09 -1.87
CA LYS A 128 -29.63 -23.40 -2.72
C LYS A 128 -29.15 -23.40 -4.18
N PRO A 129 -29.96 -23.85 -5.15
CA PRO A 129 -29.59 -23.78 -6.56
C PRO A 129 -29.48 -22.33 -7.02
N TRP A 130 -28.65 -22.09 -8.04
CA TRP A 130 -28.73 -20.84 -8.78
C TRP A 130 -30.06 -20.73 -9.52
N ASP A 131 -30.64 -19.54 -9.47
CA ASP A 131 -31.71 -19.17 -10.39
C ASP A 131 -31.17 -18.98 -11.81
N LYS A 132 -32.09 -18.93 -12.78
CA LYS A 132 -31.75 -18.66 -14.18
C LYS A 132 -30.92 -17.36 -14.27
N PRO A 133 -29.73 -17.38 -14.89
CA PRO A 133 -28.87 -16.21 -14.99
C PRO A 133 -29.60 -15.07 -15.71
N ARG A 134 -29.43 -13.85 -15.20
CA ARG A 134 -30.03 -12.62 -15.76
C ARG A 134 -28.90 -11.64 -16.06
N LEU A 135 -28.83 -11.19 -17.31
CA LEU A 135 -27.88 -10.16 -17.71
C LEU A 135 -28.31 -8.83 -17.08
N LEU A 136 -27.42 -8.22 -16.29
CA LEU A 136 -27.64 -6.89 -15.75
C LEU A 136 -27.28 -5.85 -16.81
N THR A 137 -28.22 -4.95 -17.09
CA THR A 137 -28.05 -3.84 -18.04
C THR A 137 -28.44 -2.53 -17.38
N THR A 138 -28.04 -1.40 -17.96
CA THR A 138 -28.41 -0.05 -17.47
C THR A 138 -29.92 0.17 -17.42
N ASP A 139 -30.68 -0.57 -18.24
CA ASP A 139 -32.14 -0.50 -18.31
C ASP A 139 -32.82 -1.24 -17.16
N THR A 140 -32.06 -1.93 -16.31
CA THR A 140 -32.57 -2.68 -15.15
C THR A 140 -33.00 -1.71 -14.04
N PRO A 141 -34.31 -1.48 -13.80
CA PRO A 141 -34.75 -0.32 -13.02
C PRO A 141 -34.33 -0.36 -11.55
N TRP A 142 -34.29 -1.55 -10.94
CA TRP A 142 -33.84 -1.69 -9.55
C TRP A 142 -32.35 -1.43 -9.37
N LEU A 143 -31.57 -1.42 -10.46
CA LEU A 143 -30.14 -1.15 -10.45
C LEU A 143 -29.86 0.33 -10.73
N SER A 144 -30.44 0.89 -11.79
CA SER A 144 -30.24 2.29 -12.21
C SER A 144 -31.05 3.30 -11.40
N HIS A 145 -32.17 2.89 -10.78
CA HIS A 145 -32.96 3.76 -9.92
C HIS A 145 -32.77 3.47 -8.42
N TYR A 146 -31.79 2.65 -8.04
CA TYR A 146 -31.53 2.37 -6.63
C TYR A 146 -31.02 3.62 -5.91
N ARG A 147 -31.74 4.07 -4.87
CA ARG A 147 -31.41 5.28 -4.10
C ARG A 147 -31.16 5.03 -2.61
N GLY A 148 -31.00 3.77 -2.23
CA GLY A 148 -30.81 3.34 -0.85
C GLY A 148 -29.43 2.78 -0.57
N LEU A 149 -29.29 2.18 0.61
CA LEU A 149 -28.19 1.30 0.96
C LEU A 149 -28.65 -0.14 0.83
N TRP A 150 -27.78 -1.00 0.30
CA TRP A 150 -28.05 -2.41 0.10
C TRP A 150 -27.74 -3.17 1.39
N GLY A 151 -28.66 -3.10 2.36
CA GLY A 151 -28.53 -3.75 3.66
C GLY A 151 -28.94 -2.86 4.83
N LEU A 152 -28.36 -3.10 6.01
CA LEU A 152 -28.66 -2.37 7.23
C LEU A 152 -28.13 -0.92 7.15
N TYR A 153 -28.99 0.04 7.49
CA TYR A 153 -28.61 1.44 7.70
C TYR A 153 -28.57 1.70 9.21
N THR A 154 -27.37 1.67 9.79
CA THR A 154 -27.18 1.83 11.25
C THR A 154 -27.28 3.29 11.68
N ARG A 155 -27.25 4.23 10.73
CA ARG A 155 -27.22 5.69 10.99
C ARG A 155 -26.00 6.07 11.82
N ASP A 156 -24.91 5.34 11.64
CA ASP A 156 -23.64 5.64 12.28
C ASP A 156 -23.15 7.02 11.79
N PRO A 157 -22.87 7.98 12.69
CA PRO A 157 -22.34 9.29 12.33
C PRO A 157 -21.00 9.23 11.57
N PHE A 158 -20.28 8.11 11.64
CA PHE A 158 -19.04 7.89 10.91
C PHE A 158 -19.23 7.09 9.61
N SER A 159 -20.46 6.65 9.32
CA SER A 159 -20.86 5.87 8.13
C SER A 159 -20.01 4.62 7.86
N GLY A 160 -19.25 4.14 8.84
CA GLY A 160 -18.37 2.97 8.70
C GLY A 160 -19.15 1.67 8.75
N GLU A 161 -20.26 1.66 9.50
CA GLU A 161 -21.12 0.50 9.69
C GLU A 161 -22.34 0.45 8.74
N ASP A 162 -22.54 1.50 7.95
CA ASP A 162 -23.64 1.56 7.01
C ASP A 162 -23.42 0.60 5.84
N ALA A 163 -24.48 -0.05 5.36
CA ALA A 163 -24.43 -0.89 4.18
C ALA A 163 -23.91 -0.15 2.93
N PRO A 164 -23.37 -0.86 1.92
CA PRO A 164 -22.92 -0.24 0.68
C PRO A 164 -24.08 0.43 -0.08
N ALA A 165 -23.81 1.51 -0.80
CA ALA A 165 -24.74 2.02 -1.80
C ALA A 165 -24.96 0.98 -2.91
N GLY A 166 -26.02 1.13 -3.70
CA GLY A 166 -26.39 0.20 -4.76
C GLY A 166 -25.27 -0.16 -5.76
N PRO A 167 -25.49 -1.16 -6.61
CA PRO A 167 -24.45 -1.74 -7.47
C PRO A 167 -23.90 -0.79 -8.55
N MET A 168 -24.66 0.24 -8.94
CA MET A 168 -24.25 1.18 -10.00
C MET A 168 -23.63 2.48 -9.48
N TYR A 169 -24.09 2.98 -8.33
CA TYR A 169 -23.73 4.30 -7.82
C TYR A 169 -23.03 4.21 -6.46
N ASN A 170 -22.06 5.09 -6.26
CA ASN A 170 -21.44 5.37 -4.96
C ASN A 170 -22.40 6.19 -4.07
N ARG A 171 -22.05 6.34 -2.79
CA ARG A 171 -22.84 7.12 -1.81
C ARG A 171 -22.96 8.60 -2.18
N ASP A 172 -21.98 9.15 -2.88
CA ASP A 172 -21.96 10.52 -3.38
C ASP A 172 -22.74 10.71 -4.70
N GLY A 173 -23.33 9.63 -5.24
CA GLY A 173 -24.06 9.64 -6.50
C GLY A 173 -23.19 9.50 -7.76
N SER A 174 -21.86 9.41 -7.61
CA SER A 174 -20.97 9.09 -8.74
C SER A 174 -21.17 7.66 -9.22
N ILE A 175 -20.89 7.38 -10.50
CA ILE A 175 -20.99 6.02 -11.06
C ILE A 175 -19.77 5.21 -10.59
N ARG A 176 -20.00 3.98 -10.12
CA ARG A 176 -18.93 3.07 -9.68
C ARG A 176 -18.03 2.66 -10.84
N THR A 177 -16.71 2.71 -10.65
CA THR A 177 -15.73 2.22 -11.64
C THR A 177 -15.93 0.76 -11.99
N SER A 178 -16.29 -0.08 -11.00
CA SER A 178 -16.62 -1.49 -11.23
C SER A 178 -17.83 -1.71 -12.17
N TRP A 179 -18.64 -0.67 -12.41
CA TRP A 179 -19.77 -0.71 -13.33
C TRP A 179 -19.41 -0.29 -14.76
N TYR A 180 -18.74 0.86 -14.93
CA TYR A 180 -18.46 1.41 -16.27
C TYR A 180 -17.10 0.98 -16.84
N ASP A 181 -16.14 0.62 -16.00
CA ASP A 181 -14.80 0.14 -16.39
C ASP A 181 -14.35 -1.01 -15.45
N PRO A 182 -14.95 -2.19 -15.58
CA PRO A 182 -14.61 -3.34 -14.73
C PRO A 182 -13.16 -3.81 -14.94
N THR A 183 -12.60 -3.59 -16.13
CA THR A 183 -11.21 -3.94 -16.45
C THR A 183 -10.22 -3.03 -15.73
N GLY A 184 -10.40 -1.71 -15.79
CA GLY A 184 -9.56 -0.77 -15.05
C GLY A 184 -9.77 -0.89 -13.53
N TRP A 185 -11.00 -1.16 -13.08
CA TRP A 185 -11.27 -1.45 -11.67
C TRP A 185 -10.45 -2.64 -11.14
N ALA A 186 -10.34 -3.71 -11.92
CA ALA A 186 -9.54 -4.89 -11.59
C ALA A 186 -8.05 -4.77 -11.98
N GLY A 187 -7.61 -3.63 -12.54
CA GLY A 187 -6.25 -3.39 -13.03
C GLY A 187 -5.84 -4.23 -14.24
N LEU A 188 -6.81 -4.76 -15.00
CA LEU A 188 -6.62 -5.57 -16.21
C LEU A 188 -6.43 -4.72 -17.48
N ASP A 189 -6.69 -3.42 -17.43
CA ASP A 189 -6.50 -2.47 -18.54
C ASP A 189 -5.06 -2.45 -19.09
N LYS A 190 -4.07 -2.76 -18.24
CA LYS A 190 -2.65 -2.89 -18.59
C LYS A 190 -2.20 -4.32 -18.91
N VAL A 191 -3.08 -5.31 -18.76
CA VAL A 191 -2.78 -6.73 -18.97
C VAL A 191 -3.26 -7.12 -20.36
N LEU A 192 -2.35 -7.66 -21.17
CA LEU A 192 -2.71 -8.17 -22.49
C LEU A 192 -3.40 -9.53 -22.36
N PRO A 193 -4.41 -9.83 -23.19
CA PRO A 193 -4.94 -11.17 -23.29
C PRO A 193 -3.84 -12.17 -23.67
N ALA A 194 -3.87 -13.38 -23.13
CA ALA A 194 -2.85 -14.41 -23.40
C ALA A 194 -2.62 -14.68 -24.91
N SER A 195 -3.66 -14.51 -25.74
CA SER A 195 -3.58 -14.66 -27.20
C SER A 195 -2.71 -13.60 -27.90
N GLN A 196 -2.57 -12.41 -27.32
CA GLN A 196 -1.82 -11.27 -27.90
C GLN A 196 -0.46 -11.06 -27.25
N GLU A 197 -0.28 -11.56 -26.02
CA GLU A 197 0.89 -11.30 -25.19
C GLU A 197 2.21 -11.67 -25.89
N ARG A 198 2.28 -12.84 -26.52
CA ARG A 198 3.49 -13.28 -27.24
C ARG A 198 3.89 -12.34 -28.36
N ALA A 199 2.93 -11.93 -29.19
CA ALA A 199 3.19 -11.03 -30.31
C ALA A 199 3.65 -9.65 -29.81
N ALA A 200 3.04 -9.16 -28.72
CA ALA A 200 3.42 -7.90 -28.11
C ALA A 200 4.83 -7.93 -27.48
N VAL A 201 5.19 -9.01 -26.78
CA VAL A 201 6.54 -9.19 -26.22
C VAL A 201 7.60 -9.23 -27.34
N GLN A 202 7.34 -9.98 -28.41
CA GLN A 202 8.23 -10.04 -29.58
C GLN A 202 8.40 -8.67 -30.23
N ALA A 203 7.30 -7.94 -30.46
CA ALA A 203 7.36 -6.59 -31.02
C ALA A 203 8.16 -5.64 -30.13
N ARG A 204 8.00 -5.74 -28.79
CA ARG A 204 8.75 -4.92 -27.83
C ARG A 204 10.24 -5.26 -27.81
N GLN A 205 10.61 -6.54 -27.90
CA GLN A 205 12.00 -6.98 -28.01
C GLN A 205 12.66 -6.40 -29.26
N SER A 206 12.01 -6.50 -30.43
CA SER A 206 12.54 -5.94 -31.68
C SER A 206 12.72 -4.42 -31.59
N ALA A 207 11.78 -3.69 -30.99
CA ALA A 207 11.89 -2.25 -30.80
C ALA A 207 13.09 -1.86 -29.90
N LEU A 208 13.30 -2.59 -28.79
CA LEU A 208 14.44 -2.35 -27.90
C LEU A 208 15.78 -2.73 -28.54
N GLN A 209 15.82 -3.77 -29.35
CA GLN A 209 17.02 -4.12 -30.11
C GLN A 209 17.42 -3.01 -31.09
N GLN A 210 16.44 -2.45 -31.82
CA GLN A 210 16.68 -1.30 -32.70
C GLN A 210 17.15 -0.07 -31.92
N SER A 211 16.53 0.21 -30.78
CA SER A 211 16.93 1.33 -29.90
C SER A 211 18.36 1.16 -29.36
N CYS A 212 18.74 -0.04 -28.92
CA CYS A 212 20.11 -0.35 -28.49
C CYS A 212 21.14 -0.08 -29.60
N ILE A 213 20.83 -0.46 -30.85
CA ILE A 213 21.71 -0.21 -32.00
C ILE A 213 21.88 1.31 -32.22
N ALA A 214 20.76 2.05 -32.26
CA ALA A 214 20.78 3.49 -32.46
C ALA A 214 21.52 4.23 -31.33
N LEU A 215 21.35 3.82 -30.07
CA LEU A 215 22.08 4.38 -28.93
C LEU A 215 23.59 4.11 -29.04
N THR A 216 23.98 2.92 -29.50
CA THR A 216 25.39 2.57 -29.70
C THR A 216 26.05 3.45 -30.76
N GLU A 217 25.37 3.66 -31.90
CA GLU A 217 25.84 4.57 -32.96
C GLU A 217 25.95 6.02 -32.46
N ALA A 218 24.95 6.49 -31.71
CA ALA A 218 24.95 7.84 -31.12
C ALA A 218 26.10 8.03 -30.11
N ILE A 219 26.37 7.02 -29.28
CA ILE A 219 27.52 7.03 -28.35
C ILE A 219 28.82 7.14 -29.12
N GLN A 220 29.02 6.33 -30.17
CA GLN A 220 30.24 6.36 -30.98
C GLN A 220 30.49 7.73 -31.61
N ALA A 221 29.46 8.33 -32.20
CA ALA A 221 29.56 9.66 -32.83
C ALA A 221 29.86 10.78 -31.80
N LYS A 222 29.22 10.74 -30.62
CA LYS A 222 29.44 11.72 -29.55
C LYS A 222 30.80 11.55 -28.89
N GLU A 223 31.28 10.32 -28.73
CA GLU A 223 32.62 10.05 -28.24
C GLU A 223 33.71 10.53 -29.20
N GLU A 224 33.51 10.40 -30.51
CA GLU A 224 34.42 10.97 -31.50
C GLU A 224 34.48 12.50 -31.39
N THR A 225 33.32 13.15 -31.27
CA THR A 225 33.24 14.59 -31.03
C THR A 225 33.96 14.99 -29.74
N LEU A 226 33.72 14.27 -28.65
CA LEU A 226 34.38 14.51 -27.36
C LEU A 226 35.90 14.35 -27.47
N ARG A 227 36.40 13.33 -28.17
CA ARG A 227 37.84 13.14 -28.42
C ARG A 227 38.42 14.32 -29.18
N ASN A 228 37.78 14.77 -30.26
CA ASN A 228 38.26 15.89 -31.06
C ASN A 228 38.31 17.20 -30.24
N VAL A 229 37.23 17.53 -29.52
CA VAL A 229 37.19 18.74 -28.68
C VAL A 229 38.22 18.67 -27.54
N SER A 230 38.44 17.49 -26.98
CA SER A 230 39.48 17.30 -25.95
C SER A 230 40.89 17.46 -26.50
N LEU A 231 41.14 17.01 -27.74
CA LEU A 231 42.41 17.24 -28.43
C LEU A 231 42.64 18.73 -28.70
N ASP A 232 41.61 19.45 -29.15
CA ASP A 232 41.66 20.90 -29.37
C ASP A 232 41.95 21.64 -28.05
N LEU A 233 41.30 21.25 -26.96
CA LEU A 233 41.54 21.80 -25.62
C LEU A 233 43.01 21.60 -25.19
N GLU A 234 43.56 20.40 -25.37
CA GLU A 234 44.96 20.11 -25.03
C GLU A 234 45.96 20.88 -25.90
N ALA A 235 45.62 21.15 -27.17
CA ALA A 235 46.42 22.03 -28.02
C ALA A 235 46.39 23.49 -27.54
N LEU A 236 45.21 23.99 -27.14
CA LEU A 236 45.00 25.36 -26.65
C LEU A 236 45.69 25.62 -25.31
N ARG A 237 45.69 24.64 -24.39
CA ARG A 237 46.37 24.73 -23.07
C ARG A 237 47.86 25.03 -23.15
N ARG A 238 48.51 24.78 -24.28
CA ARG A 238 49.94 25.03 -24.49
C ARG A 238 50.24 26.48 -24.89
N GLN A 239 49.24 27.31 -25.16
CA GLN A 239 49.40 28.74 -25.48
C GLN A 239 49.15 29.62 -24.26
N GLN A 240 49.97 30.65 -24.07
CA GLN A 240 50.00 31.44 -22.83
C GLN A 240 48.84 32.45 -22.70
N ASP A 241 48.21 32.88 -23.79
CA ASP A 241 47.28 34.03 -23.79
C ASP A 241 45.81 33.68 -24.12
N LEU A 242 45.41 32.40 -24.09
CA LEU A 242 44.09 31.94 -24.57
C LEU A 242 43.12 31.48 -23.46
N PHE A 243 43.27 31.99 -22.23
CA PHE A 243 42.51 31.52 -21.06
C PHE A 243 40.99 31.45 -21.28
N ALA A 244 40.38 32.50 -21.84
CA ALA A 244 38.93 32.53 -22.07
C ALA A 244 38.45 31.44 -23.06
N LEU A 245 39.26 31.13 -24.07
CA LEU A 245 38.94 30.09 -25.06
C LEU A 245 39.13 28.69 -24.46
N VAL A 246 40.15 28.50 -23.62
CA VAL A 246 40.36 27.26 -22.86
C VAL A 246 39.16 26.97 -21.96
N SER A 247 38.67 27.96 -21.20
CA SER A 247 37.50 27.77 -20.32
C SER A 247 36.22 27.40 -21.10
N GLN A 248 36.02 27.94 -22.31
CA GLN A 248 34.88 27.57 -23.15
C GLN A 248 34.94 26.10 -23.58
N TYR A 249 36.11 25.63 -24.02
CA TYR A 249 36.31 24.24 -24.42
C TYR A 249 36.22 23.28 -23.22
N GLU A 250 36.65 23.69 -22.02
CA GLU A 250 36.47 22.89 -20.80
C GLU A 250 35.00 22.64 -20.49
N VAL A 251 34.16 23.67 -20.55
CA VAL A 251 32.71 23.54 -20.38
C VAL A 251 32.10 22.64 -21.46
N GLN A 252 32.57 22.75 -22.71
CA GLN A 252 32.09 21.90 -23.81
C GLN A 252 32.47 20.43 -23.62
N VAL A 253 33.70 20.14 -23.18
CA VAL A 253 34.17 18.78 -22.84
C VAL A 253 33.34 18.20 -21.70
N GLU A 254 33.09 18.98 -20.64
CA GLU A 254 32.28 18.52 -19.52
C GLU A 254 30.83 18.22 -19.94
N GLY A 255 30.22 19.09 -20.75
CA GLY A 255 28.89 18.89 -21.31
C GLY A 255 28.78 17.64 -22.17
N LEU A 256 29.69 17.47 -23.14
CA LEU A 256 29.73 16.29 -24.00
C LEU A 256 30.01 14.99 -23.21
N SER A 257 30.87 15.05 -22.20
CA SER A 257 31.13 13.90 -21.31
C SER A 257 29.87 13.47 -20.57
N LYS A 258 29.11 14.42 -20.01
CA LYS A 258 27.80 14.14 -19.37
C LYS A 258 26.78 13.55 -20.35
N GLU A 259 26.70 14.09 -21.57
CA GLU A 259 25.82 13.54 -22.62
C GLU A 259 26.17 12.08 -22.95
N VAL A 260 27.45 11.77 -23.17
CA VAL A 260 27.91 10.39 -23.43
C VAL A 260 27.60 9.48 -22.26
N GLN A 261 27.81 9.95 -21.02
CA GLN A 261 27.48 9.18 -19.82
C GLN A 261 25.98 8.87 -19.73
N GLN A 262 25.11 9.84 -20.04
CA GLN A 262 23.67 9.65 -20.06
C GLN A 262 23.24 8.64 -21.14
N LEU A 263 23.82 8.72 -22.35
CA LEU A 263 23.53 7.77 -23.42
C LEU A 263 23.96 6.34 -23.03
N ARG A 264 25.12 6.17 -22.42
CA ARG A 264 25.59 4.88 -21.91
C ARG A 264 24.69 4.33 -20.80
N ALA A 265 24.20 5.18 -19.89
CA ALA A 265 23.26 4.79 -18.85
C ALA A 265 21.92 4.32 -19.45
N ASN A 266 21.42 5.01 -20.49
CA ASN A 266 20.21 4.61 -21.21
C ASN A 266 20.40 3.26 -21.91
N LEU A 267 21.53 3.07 -22.61
CA LEU A 267 21.85 1.81 -23.28
C LEU A 267 21.89 0.63 -22.29
N ALA A 268 22.57 0.79 -21.16
CA ALA A 268 22.62 -0.23 -20.12
C ALA A 268 21.22 -0.58 -19.56
N THR A 269 20.37 0.43 -19.40
CA THR A 269 18.98 0.25 -18.96
C THR A 269 18.17 -0.56 -19.98
N GLU A 270 18.26 -0.21 -21.26
CA GLU A 270 17.53 -0.90 -22.32
C GLU A 270 18.02 -2.33 -22.55
N GLN A 271 19.33 -2.57 -22.46
CA GLN A 271 19.91 -3.92 -22.52
C GLN A 271 19.42 -4.80 -21.37
N THR A 272 19.34 -4.24 -20.15
CA THR A 272 18.80 -4.94 -18.98
C THR A 272 17.32 -5.29 -19.19
N LEU A 273 16.52 -4.35 -19.70
CA LEU A 273 15.11 -4.58 -20.02
C LEU A 273 14.93 -5.63 -21.11
N LEU A 274 15.75 -5.60 -22.16
CA LEU A 274 15.73 -6.59 -23.23
C LEU A 274 16.07 -7.99 -22.70
N HIS A 275 17.06 -8.11 -21.80
CA HIS A 275 17.39 -9.37 -21.16
C HIS A 275 16.21 -9.90 -20.31
N ALA A 276 15.59 -9.05 -19.49
CA ALA A 276 14.41 -9.42 -18.72
C ALA A 276 13.23 -9.86 -19.61
N LEU A 277 13.01 -9.19 -20.75
CA LEU A 277 11.98 -9.59 -21.71
C LEU A 277 12.30 -10.91 -22.43
N ASN A 278 13.57 -11.21 -22.68
CA ASN A 278 13.98 -12.52 -23.21
C ASN A 278 13.66 -13.64 -22.22
N ASP A 279 13.97 -13.44 -20.94
CA ASP A 279 13.65 -14.41 -19.88
C ASP A 279 12.12 -14.59 -19.76
N TYR A 280 11.38 -13.48 -19.82
CA TYR A 280 9.92 -13.49 -19.81
C TYR A 280 9.33 -14.26 -21.01
N ALA A 281 9.82 -14.01 -22.22
CA ALA A 281 9.38 -14.71 -23.43
C ALA A 281 9.66 -16.22 -23.35
N GLN A 282 10.81 -16.62 -22.79
CA GLN A 282 11.12 -18.02 -22.56
C GLN A 282 10.14 -18.66 -21.56
N GLN A 283 9.79 -17.97 -20.48
CA GLN A 283 8.77 -18.44 -19.54
C GLN A 283 7.40 -18.60 -20.23
N LEU A 284 6.95 -17.59 -20.99
CA LEU A 284 5.71 -17.65 -21.78
C LEU A 284 5.68 -18.83 -22.77
N SER A 285 6.81 -19.22 -23.35
CA SER A 285 6.86 -20.36 -24.27
C SER A 285 6.59 -21.70 -23.57
N LYS A 286 7.03 -21.86 -22.32
CA LYS A 286 6.82 -23.06 -21.51
C LYS A 286 5.35 -23.22 -21.08
N ILE A 287 4.65 -22.10 -20.89
CA ILE A 287 3.26 -22.06 -20.41
C ILE A 287 2.27 -22.75 -21.38
N THR A 288 2.53 -22.78 -22.69
CA THR A 288 1.62 -23.47 -23.64
C THR A 288 1.91 -24.94 -23.82
N SER A 289 3.09 -25.43 -23.44
CA SER A 289 3.50 -26.80 -23.78
C SER A 289 3.31 -27.81 -22.66
N THR A 290 3.08 -27.43 -21.39
CA THR A 290 3.10 -28.42 -20.30
C THR A 290 2.40 -27.89 -19.03
N ASP A 291 1.32 -28.56 -18.64
CA ASP A 291 0.63 -28.53 -17.35
C ASP A 291 0.49 -27.16 -16.64
N ALA A 292 -0.63 -26.50 -16.90
CA ALA A 292 -1.17 -25.35 -16.16
C ALA A 292 -1.09 -25.49 -14.62
N GLU A 293 -1.06 -26.72 -14.10
CA GLU A 293 -0.95 -27.05 -12.67
C GLU A 293 0.49 -26.96 -12.11
N THR A 294 1.50 -26.93 -12.96
CA THR A 294 2.92 -26.89 -12.54
C THR A 294 3.49 -25.47 -12.46
N MET A 295 2.68 -24.45 -12.74
CA MET A 295 3.14 -23.07 -12.73
C MET A 295 3.49 -22.63 -11.30
N PRO A 296 4.68 -22.05 -11.06
CA PRO A 296 5.03 -21.54 -9.75
C PRO A 296 4.02 -20.46 -9.31
N PRO A 297 3.40 -20.57 -8.12
CA PRO A 297 2.43 -19.59 -7.64
C PRO A 297 3.00 -18.16 -7.62
N ALA A 298 4.31 -18.01 -7.47
CA ALA A 298 5.00 -16.71 -7.49
C ALA A 298 4.85 -15.98 -8.84
N PHE A 299 4.77 -16.70 -9.96
CA PHE A 299 4.60 -16.10 -11.29
C PHE A 299 3.17 -15.57 -11.45
N LEU A 300 2.17 -16.41 -11.14
CA LEU A 300 0.75 -16.07 -11.19
C LEU A 300 0.35 -14.93 -10.24
N ARG A 301 1.14 -14.72 -9.18
CA ARG A 301 0.90 -13.74 -8.13
C ARG A 301 1.87 -12.55 -8.17
N SER A 302 2.66 -12.41 -9.24
CA SER A 302 3.69 -11.37 -9.34
C SER A 302 3.12 -9.95 -9.30
N HIS A 303 1.88 -9.76 -9.74
CA HIS A 303 1.15 -8.49 -9.68
C HIS A 303 0.60 -8.17 -8.27
N ILE A 304 0.55 -9.14 -7.36
CA ILE A 304 -0.05 -8.96 -6.04
C ILE A 304 0.98 -8.30 -5.13
N HIS A 305 0.67 -7.08 -4.71
CA HIS A 305 1.47 -6.33 -3.73
C HIS A 305 1.00 -6.61 -2.31
N ARG A 306 -0.30 -6.76 -2.11
CA ARG A 306 -0.92 -7.05 -0.82
C ARG A 306 -1.82 -8.28 -0.95
N ALA A 307 -1.33 -9.41 -0.45
CA ALA A 307 -2.07 -10.66 -0.51
C ALA A 307 -3.20 -10.69 0.54
N HIS A 308 -4.37 -11.12 0.10
CA HIS A 308 -5.56 -11.23 0.93
C HIS A 308 -5.49 -12.51 1.77
N MET A 309 -4.89 -12.41 2.95
CA MET A 309 -4.61 -13.56 3.82
C MET A 309 -5.55 -13.56 5.03
N PRO A 310 -6.20 -14.70 5.34
CA PRO A 310 -6.92 -14.83 6.61
C PRO A 310 -5.92 -14.80 7.78
N GLU A 311 -6.41 -14.38 8.94
CA GLU A 311 -5.62 -14.37 10.17
C GLU A 311 -5.28 -15.83 10.56
N PRO A 312 -4.00 -16.15 10.83
CA PRO A 312 -3.61 -17.52 11.19
C PRO A 312 -4.28 -17.98 12.49
N GLU A 313 -4.79 -19.22 12.50
CA GLU A 313 -5.52 -19.83 13.62
C GLU A 313 -4.77 -19.76 14.96
N SER A 314 -3.43 -19.72 14.94
CA SER A 314 -2.61 -19.63 16.16
C SER A 314 -2.80 -18.35 16.97
N ARG A 315 -3.36 -17.27 16.38
CA ARG A 315 -3.68 -16.03 17.13
C ARG A 315 -5.03 -16.07 17.85
N GLN A 316 -5.91 -17.05 17.59
CA GLN A 316 -7.21 -17.13 18.27
C GLN A 316 -7.09 -17.44 19.77
N TYR A 317 -6.05 -18.16 20.21
CA TYR A 317 -5.88 -18.50 21.63
C TYR A 317 -5.29 -17.37 22.50
N ASP A 318 -4.54 -16.43 21.91
CA ASP A 318 -4.03 -15.24 22.62
C ASP A 318 -5.15 -14.17 22.82
N ASN A 319 -6.32 -14.35 22.18
CA ASN A 319 -7.41 -13.37 22.17
C ASN A 319 -8.41 -13.51 23.31
N LEU A 320 -8.48 -14.64 24.03
CA LEU A 320 -9.49 -14.80 25.09
C LEU A 320 -9.27 -13.77 26.23
N LEU A 321 -8.01 -13.57 26.63
CA LEU A 321 -7.65 -12.56 27.65
C LEU A 321 -7.82 -11.14 27.12
N ALA A 322 -7.55 -10.89 25.84
CA ALA A 322 -7.73 -9.58 25.22
C ALA A 322 -9.22 -9.23 25.04
N GLU A 323 -10.07 -10.21 24.73
CA GLU A 323 -11.52 -10.08 24.59
C GLU A 323 -12.19 -9.84 25.96
N ILE A 324 -11.81 -10.60 26.98
CA ILE A 324 -12.22 -10.37 28.37
C ILE A 324 -11.75 -8.99 28.85
N TRP A 325 -10.52 -8.58 28.52
CA TRP A 325 -10.00 -7.27 28.86
C TRP A 325 -10.75 -6.13 28.15
N SER A 326 -11.04 -6.27 26.86
CA SER A 326 -11.83 -5.29 26.10
C SER A 326 -13.22 -5.11 26.70
N ALA A 327 -13.89 -6.21 27.06
CA ALA A 327 -15.21 -6.18 27.70
C ALA A 327 -15.18 -5.58 29.12
N ALA A 328 -14.13 -5.83 29.91
CA ALA A 328 -14.01 -5.37 31.29
C ALA A 328 -13.44 -3.94 31.42
N SER A 329 -12.67 -3.47 30.44
CA SER A 329 -11.90 -2.22 30.50
C SER A 329 -12.75 -0.98 30.74
N ILE A 330 -13.89 -0.85 30.04
CA ILE A 330 -14.79 0.30 30.17
C ILE A 330 -15.39 0.35 31.58
N GLY A 331 -15.81 -0.82 32.11
CA GLY A 331 -16.32 -0.93 33.47
C GLY A 331 -15.26 -0.58 34.52
N LEU A 332 -14.02 -1.04 34.32
CA LEU A 332 -12.91 -0.79 35.23
C LEU A 332 -12.47 0.69 35.19
N ILE A 333 -12.49 1.33 34.02
CA ILE A 333 -12.28 2.79 33.88
C ILE A 333 -13.36 3.56 34.63
N MET A 334 -14.63 3.19 34.47
CA MET A 334 -15.72 3.84 35.19
C MET A 334 -15.56 3.71 36.71
N ILE A 335 -15.22 2.52 37.21
CA ILE A 335 -14.99 2.29 38.63
C ILE A 335 -13.79 3.11 39.12
N ALA A 336 -12.68 3.10 38.39
CA ALA A 336 -11.48 3.88 38.74
C ALA A 336 -11.76 5.39 38.72
N PHE A 337 -12.58 5.87 37.79
CA PHE A 337 -12.97 7.27 37.70
C PHE A 337 -13.85 7.70 38.87
N VAL A 338 -14.86 6.89 39.22
CA VAL A 338 -15.73 7.13 40.39
C VAL A 338 -14.92 7.09 41.68
N PHE A 339 -14.02 6.11 41.81
CA PHE A 339 -13.08 6.04 42.93
C PHE A 339 -12.20 7.30 42.98
N SER A 340 -11.74 7.79 41.83
CA SER A 340 -10.94 9.00 41.77
C SER A 340 -11.69 10.25 42.25
N ILE A 341 -12.99 10.37 41.97
CA ILE A 341 -13.83 11.48 42.45
C ILE A 341 -13.96 11.44 43.97
N PHE A 342 -14.06 10.24 44.56
CA PHE A 342 -14.31 10.08 45.98
C PHE A 342 -13.05 10.24 46.85
N PHE A 343 -11.89 9.80 46.35
CA PHE A 343 -10.66 9.73 47.14
C PHE A 343 -9.64 10.85 46.85
N PHE A 344 -9.75 11.57 45.73
CA PHE A 344 -8.78 12.63 45.39
C PHE A 344 -9.40 14.03 45.46
N PRO A 345 -8.63 15.05 45.91
CA PRO A 345 -9.09 16.43 45.91
C PRO A 345 -9.41 16.94 44.49
N PRO A 346 -10.33 17.91 44.32
CA PRO A 346 -10.75 18.42 43.01
C PRO A 346 -9.60 18.90 42.10
N GLY A 347 -8.50 19.39 42.69
CA GLY A 347 -7.32 19.83 41.93
C GLY A 347 -6.57 18.72 41.19
N TYR A 348 -6.75 17.45 41.57
CA TYR A 348 -6.05 16.31 40.98
C TYR A 348 -6.93 15.47 40.03
N MET A 349 -8.16 15.89 39.76
CA MET A 349 -9.09 15.10 38.92
C MET A 349 -8.56 14.89 37.51
N VAL A 350 -7.97 15.92 36.90
CA VAL A 350 -7.39 15.83 35.56
C VAL A 350 -6.17 14.90 35.55
N THR A 351 -5.28 15.01 36.55
CA THR A 351 -4.10 14.16 36.65
C THR A 351 -4.46 12.69 36.88
N SER A 352 -5.47 12.42 37.71
CA SER A 352 -5.95 11.07 37.97
C SER A 352 -6.64 10.46 36.75
N ALA A 353 -7.43 11.24 36.00
CA ALA A 353 -8.05 10.78 34.76
C ALA A 353 -6.98 10.41 33.70
N VAL A 354 -5.96 11.25 33.53
CA VAL A 354 -4.83 10.97 32.62
C VAL A 354 -4.08 9.71 33.06
N PHE A 355 -3.86 9.53 34.36
CA PHE A 355 -3.18 8.34 34.89
C PHE A 355 -3.97 7.05 34.64
N ILE A 356 -5.30 7.07 34.83
CA ILE A 356 -6.17 5.91 34.57
C ILE A 356 -6.11 5.52 33.09
N VAL A 357 -6.24 6.50 32.19
CA VAL A 357 -6.15 6.26 30.74
C VAL A 357 -4.78 5.68 30.36
N TYR A 358 -3.71 6.23 30.93
CA TYR A 358 -2.35 5.73 30.72
C TYR A 358 -2.16 4.30 31.21
N LEU A 359 -2.65 3.97 32.41
CA LEU A 359 -2.54 2.65 33.01
C LEU A 359 -3.26 1.59 32.16
N VAL A 360 -4.47 1.89 31.69
CA VAL A 360 -5.22 0.99 30.82
C VAL A 360 -4.51 0.78 29.49
N GLY A 361 -4.00 1.85 28.87
CA GLY A 361 -3.21 1.76 27.64
C GLY A 361 -1.94 0.93 27.82
N ALA A 362 -1.28 1.01 28.98
CA ALA A 362 -0.09 0.22 29.30
C ALA A 362 -0.42 -1.28 29.47
N ILE A 363 -1.52 -1.59 30.15
CA ILE A 363 -1.98 -2.98 30.33
C ILE A 363 -2.41 -3.58 28.98
N GLU A 364 -3.13 -2.81 28.16
CA GLU A 364 -3.54 -3.23 26.81
C GLU A 364 -2.33 -3.47 25.89
N ALA A 365 -1.33 -2.57 25.93
CA ALA A 365 -0.08 -2.77 25.19
C ALA A 365 0.69 -4.01 25.67
N GLY A 366 0.57 -4.35 26.96
CA GLY A 366 1.02 -5.59 27.58
C GLY A 366 0.38 -6.82 26.95
N PHE A 367 -0.95 -6.88 26.96
CA PHE A 367 -1.71 -7.99 26.38
C PHE A 367 -1.44 -8.16 24.88
N ARG A 368 -1.28 -7.06 24.13
CA ARG A 368 -1.00 -7.11 22.68
C ARG A 368 0.47 -7.38 22.33
N ARG A 369 1.35 -7.67 23.30
CA ARG A 369 2.82 -7.81 23.13
C ARG A 369 3.48 -6.62 22.40
N ARG A 370 2.89 -5.43 22.53
CA ARG A 370 3.37 -4.18 21.91
C ARG A 370 4.04 -3.24 22.93
N LEU A 371 4.47 -3.77 24.09
CA LEU A 371 5.12 -3.00 25.15
C LEU A 371 6.28 -2.13 24.66
N GLY A 372 7.11 -2.63 23.73
CA GLY A 372 8.19 -1.84 23.15
C GLY A 372 7.72 -0.60 22.37
N GLY A 373 6.62 -0.73 21.62
CA GLY A 373 6.03 0.39 20.88
C GLY A 373 5.31 1.40 21.77
N PHE A 374 4.66 0.92 22.83
CA PHE A 374 4.02 1.78 23.84
C PHE A 374 5.06 2.56 24.63
N ALA A 375 6.12 1.91 25.12
CA ALA A 375 7.21 2.56 25.84
C ALA A 375 7.88 3.66 24.99
N SER A 376 8.14 3.38 23.71
CA SER A 376 8.68 4.36 22.78
C SER A 376 7.72 5.54 22.55
N SER A 377 6.42 5.28 22.43
CA SER A 377 5.41 6.34 22.23
C SER A 377 5.25 7.21 23.48
N SER A 378 5.23 6.60 24.67
CA SER A 378 5.20 7.33 25.95
C SER A 378 6.45 8.20 26.11
N ALA A 379 7.64 7.69 25.77
CA ALA A 379 8.87 8.47 25.80
C ALA A 379 8.80 9.69 24.87
N VAL A 380 8.22 9.55 23.67
CA VAL A 380 8.02 10.68 22.76
C VAL A 380 7.02 11.69 23.32
N ILE A 381 5.90 11.25 23.91
CA ILE A 381 4.92 12.15 24.53
C ILE A 381 5.57 12.93 25.67
N PHE A 382 6.33 12.26 26.54
CA PHE A 382 7.05 12.92 27.62
C PHE A 382 8.15 13.85 27.11
N ALA A 383 8.86 13.49 26.05
CA ALA A 383 9.87 14.34 25.43
C ALA A 383 9.24 15.60 24.80
N VAL A 384 8.11 15.47 24.13
CA VAL A 384 7.36 16.61 23.57
C VAL A 384 6.82 17.49 24.69
N PHE A 385 6.25 16.89 25.74
CA PHE A 385 5.75 17.63 26.89
C PHE A 385 6.88 18.38 27.61
N ALA A 386 8.03 17.73 27.81
CA ALA A 386 9.23 18.36 28.37
C ALA A 386 9.75 19.48 27.46
N ALA A 387 9.79 19.28 26.14
CA ALA A 387 10.20 20.32 25.20
C ALA A 387 9.25 21.52 25.20
N LEU A 388 7.94 21.30 25.24
CA LEU A 388 6.94 22.36 25.34
C LEU A 388 7.02 23.09 26.68
N MET A 389 7.23 22.36 27.77
CA MET A 389 7.46 22.95 29.09
C MET A 389 8.72 23.83 29.10
N LEU A 390 9.82 23.36 28.50
CA LEU A 390 11.05 24.15 28.36
C LEU A 390 10.85 25.38 27.46
N LEU A 391 10.12 25.24 26.35
CA LEU A 391 9.79 26.37 25.47
C LEU A 391 8.90 27.40 26.16
N PHE A 392 7.96 26.97 27.00
CA PHE A 392 7.09 27.87 27.75
C PHE A 392 7.86 28.58 28.88
N GLU A 393 8.64 27.84 29.67
CA GLU A 393 9.43 28.38 30.77
C GLU A 393 10.54 29.33 30.28
N TYR A 394 11.17 28.99 29.15
CA TYR A 394 12.29 29.74 28.57
C TYR A 394 11.96 30.44 27.25
N ALA A 395 10.70 30.87 27.07
CA ALA A 395 10.21 31.45 25.81
C ALA A 395 11.04 32.65 25.32
N TRP A 396 11.47 33.52 26.24
CA TRP A 396 12.27 34.69 25.89
C TRP A 396 13.71 34.34 25.53
N GLN A 397 14.32 33.44 26.29
CA GLN A 397 15.70 32.99 26.05
C GLN A 397 15.80 32.24 24.72
N THR A 398 14.79 31.43 24.38
CA THR A 398 14.74 30.71 23.10
C THR A 398 14.57 31.65 21.91
N LEU A 399 13.74 32.69 22.03
CA LEU A 399 13.63 33.75 21.01
C LEU A 399 14.96 34.50 20.81
N ILE A 400 15.65 34.85 21.90
CA ILE A 400 16.94 35.54 21.84
C ILE A 400 17.98 34.68 21.13
N VAL A 401 18.12 33.39 21.51
CA VAL A 401 19.06 32.46 20.86
C VAL A 401 18.70 32.28 19.38
N GLY A 402 17.42 32.16 19.04
CA GLY A 402 16.97 32.06 17.66
C GLY A 402 17.36 33.28 16.81
N ALA A 403 17.13 34.49 17.33
CA ALA A 403 17.52 35.72 16.66
C ALA A 403 19.05 35.82 16.47
N LEU A 404 19.82 35.36 17.46
CA LEU A 404 21.29 35.36 17.42
C LEU A 404 21.82 34.38 16.36
N LEU A 405 21.22 33.19 16.24
CA LEU A 405 21.56 32.21 15.20
C LEU A 405 21.23 32.72 13.79
N ILE A 406 20.07 33.38 13.61
CA ILE A 406 19.70 34.01 12.33
C ILE A 406 20.70 35.12 11.98
N GLY A 407 21.09 35.95 12.96
CA GLY A 407 22.09 36.98 12.77
C GLY A 407 23.46 36.41 12.35
N ILE A 408 23.93 35.35 13.02
CA ILE A 408 25.17 34.67 12.66
C ILE A 408 25.09 34.07 11.25
N TYR A 409 23.95 33.46 10.90
CA TYR A 409 23.73 32.88 9.58
C TYR A 409 23.81 33.94 8.48
N LEU A 410 23.14 35.09 8.65
CA LEU A 410 23.19 36.20 7.70
C LEU A 410 24.60 36.78 7.55
N ILE A 411 25.36 36.86 8.65
CA ILE A 411 26.77 37.27 8.61
C ILE A 411 27.61 36.26 7.81
N TRP A 412 27.39 34.96 8.02
CA TRP A 412 28.12 33.91 7.30
C TRP A 412 27.80 33.91 5.80
N GLU A 413 26.53 34.12 5.41
CA GLU A 413 26.11 34.23 4.02
C GLU A 413 26.73 35.45 3.33
N ASN A 414 26.70 36.62 3.99
CA ASN A 414 27.32 37.85 3.48
C ASN A 414 28.85 37.82 3.40
N VAL A 415 29.54 36.97 4.18
CA VAL A 415 31.00 36.79 4.10
C VAL A 415 31.38 35.77 3.01
N ARG A 416 30.42 34.97 2.55
CA ARG A 416 30.61 33.95 1.51
C ARG A 416 30.38 34.50 0.10
N GLU A 417 29.51 35.50 -0.05
CA GLU A 417 29.47 36.41 -1.21
C GLU A 417 30.71 37.30 -1.25
#